data_AF-A0A7S4NJR9-F1
#
_entry.id   AF-A0A7S4NJR9-F1
#
_cell.length_a   1.000
_cell.length_b   1.000
_cell.length_c   1.000
_cell.angle_alpha   90.00
_cell.angle_beta   90.00
_cell.angle_gamma   90.00
#
_symmetry.space_group_name_H-M   'P 1'
#
loop_
_entity.id
_entity.type
_entity.pdbx_description
1 polymer ?
#
loop_
_entity_poly.entity_id
_entity_poly.type
_entity_poly.pdbx_seq_one_letter_code
_entity_poly.pdbx_strand_id
1 'polypeptide(L)'
;MVEEFTSDMVKELKENNNVIERNNVVIKLAESYGFCWGVERAVAMAYEARSFYKDDKIHITNEIIHNPGVNGRLKDMGYNFVPVNGRLKDMGYNFVPVNG
;
A
#
# COMPACT_ATOMS: atom_id res chain seq x y z
N MET A 1 1.64 -2.72 -9.72
CA MET A 1 1.92 -2.51 -8.27
C MET A 1 3.17 -3.25 -7.80
N VAL A 2 3.48 -4.42 -8.38
CA VAL A 2 4.61 -5.28 -8.01
C VAL A 2 5.94 -4.84 -8.63
N GLU A 3 5.92 -4.14 -9.77
CA GLU A 3 7.13 -3.85 -10.57
C GLU A 3 8.20 -3.02 -9.83
N GLU A 4 7.83 -2.16 -8.89
CA GLU A 4 8.80 -1.34 -8.16
C GLU A 4 9.57 -2.09 -7.06
N PHE A 5 9.11 -3.29 -6.70
CA PHE A 5 9.76 -4.13 -5.67
C PHE A 5 10.43 -5.36 -6.29
N THR A 6 10.50 -5.39 -7.62
CA THR A 6 11.18 -6.44 -8.39
C THR A 6 12.39 -5.82 -9.08
N SER A 7 13.58 -6.34 -8.78
CA SER A 7 14.81 -5.99 -9.48
C SER A 7 15.50 -7.27 -9.94
N ASP A 8 16.38 -7.15 -10.93
CA ASP A 8 17.19 -8.28 -11.40
C ASP A 8 17.99 -8.94 -10.26
N MET A 9 18.44 -8.13 -9.30
CA MET A 9 19.12 -8.62 -8.09
C MET A 9 18.20 -9.44 -7.17
N VAL A 10 16.94 -9.02 -6.98
CA VAL A 10 15.97 -9.80 -6.20
C VAL A 10 15.64 -11.12 -6.90
N LYS A 11 15.54 -11.10 -8.23
CA LYS A 11 15.36 -12.31 -9.04
C LYS A 11 16.54 -13.27 -8.88
N GLU A 12 17.76 -12.77 -9.03
CA GLU A 12 18.98 -13.55 -8.82
C GLU A 12 19.07 -14.13 -7.40
N LEU A 13 18.75 -13.34 -6.37
CA LEU A 13 18.66 -13.83 -5.00
C LEU A 13 17.65 -14.97 -4.87
N LYS A 14 16.47 -14.86 -5.48
CA LYS A 14 15.45 -15.92 -5.46
C LYS A 14 15.91 -17.20 -6.15
N GLU A 15 16.60 -17.09 -7.28
CA GLU A 15 17.16 -18.23 -8.02
C GLU A 15 18.29 -18.94 -7.25
N ASN A 16 18.96 -18.23 -6.33
CA ASN A 16 20.09 -18.74 -5.52
C ASN A 16 19.71 -18.97 -4.04
N ASN A 17 18.50 -19.46 -3.76
CA ASN A 17 18.05 -19.78 -2.40
C ASN A 17 18.18 -18.60 -1.41
N ASN A 18 17.87 -17.39 -1.86
CA ASN A 18 17.96 -16.14 -1.12
C ASN A 18 19.38 -15.73 -0.69
N VAL A 19 20.44 -16.27 -1.29
CA VAL A 19 21.83 -15.92 -0.96
C VAL A 19 22.66 -15.74 -2.23
N ILE A 20 23.40 -14.63 -2.33
CA ILE A 20 24.44 -14.44 -3.34
C ILE A 20 25.71 -13.93 -2.69
N GLU A 21 26.87 -14.26 -3.27
CA GLU A 21 28.18 -13.76 -2.83
C GLU A 21 28.88 -13.04 -3.97
N ARG A 22 29.39 -11.84 -3.71
CA ARG A 22 30.13 -11.03 -4.68
C ARG A 22 31.26 -10.30 -3.99
N ASN A 23 32.48 -10.41 -4.53
CA ASN A 23 33.66 -9.68 -4.02
C ASN A 23 33.81 -9.80 -2.49
N ASN A 24 33.65 -11.02 -1.96
CA ASN A 24 33.75 -11.31 -0.52
C ASN A 24 32.65 -10.63 0.34
N VAL A 25 31.53 -10.24 -0.26
CA VAL A 25 30.32 -9.75 0.41
C VAL A 25 29.19 -10.76 0.20
N VAL A 26 28.58 -11.21 1.28
CA VAL A 26 27.42 -12.11 1.26
C VAL A 26 26.15 -11.30 1.44
N ILE A 27 25.22 -11.44 0.49
CA ILE A 27 23.92 -10.79 0.52
C ILE A 27 22.87 -11.88 0.78
N LYS A 28 22.03 -11.66 1.79
CA LYS A 28 20.95 -12.57 2.16
C LYS A 28 19.62 -11.85 2.07
N LEU A 29 18.68 -12.45 1.35
CA LEU A 29 17.29 -12.01 1.32
C LEU A 29 16.51 -12.77 2.40
N ALA A 30 15.65 -12.05 3.13
CA ALA A 30 14.76 -12.71 4.09
C ALA A 30 13.81 -13.67 3.35
N GLU A 31 13.45 -14.79 3.97
CA GLU A 31 12.51 -15.76 3.38
C GLU A 31 11.14 -15.10 3.10
N SER A 32 10.68 -14.29 4.05
CA SER A 32 9.50 -13.45 3.93
C SER A 32 9.90 -11.98 3.83
N TYR A 33 9.56 -11.32 2.72
CA TYR A 33 9.77 -9.88 2.51
C TYR A 33 8.65 -9.31 1.62
N GLY A 34 8.55 -7.98 1.60
CA GLY A 34 7.54 -7.28 0.81
C GLY A 34 6.29 -6.93 1.62
N PHE A 35 5.17 -6.74 0.93
CA PHE A 35 3.92 -6.38 1.56
C PHE A 35 3.25 -7.58 2.22
N CYS A 36 2.67 -7.37 3.39
CA CYS A 36 1.78 -8.35 3.98
C CYS A 36 0.41 -8.31 3.29
N TRP A 37 -0.35 -9.40 3.42
CA TRP A 37 -1.67 -9.52 2.82
C TRP A 37 -2.61 -8.34 3.14
N GLY A 38 -2.57 -7.83 4.37
CA GLY A 38 -3.40 -6.69 4.78
C GLY A 38 -3.07 -5.41 4.00
N VAL A 39 -1.78 -5.17 3.74
CA VAL A 39 -1.32 -4.04 2.92
C VAL A 39 -1.76 -4.23 1.47
N GLU A 40 -1.49 -5.39 0.87
CA GLU A 40 -1.86 -5.65 -0.53
C GLU A 40 -3.37 -5.48 -0.74
N ARG A 41 -4.17 -6.02 0.17
CA ARG A 41 -5.62 -5.90 0.13
C ARG A 41 -6.07 -4.45 0.26
N ALA A 42 -5.54 -3.69 1.23
CA ALA A 42 -5.92 -2.29 1.42
C ALA A 42 -5.63 -1.45 0.18
N VAL A 43 -4.44 -1.64 -0.41
CA VAL A 43 -4.07 -0.91 -1.63
C VAL A 43 -4.94 -1.36 -2.81
N ALA A 44 -5.19 -2.66 -2.99
CA ALA A 44 -6.09 -3.16 -4.04
C ALA A 44 -7.50 -2.53 -3.94
N MET A 45 -8.07 -2.49 -2.73
CA MET A 45 -9.36 -1.84 -2.49
C MET A 45 -9.35 -0.35 -2.87
N ALA A 46 -8.26 0.37 -2.62
CA ALA A 46 -8.13 1.75 -3.08
C ALA A 46 -8.16 1.81 -4.62
N TYR A 47 -7.34 1.05 -5.32
CA TYR A 47 -7.36 1.06 -6.79
C TYR A 47 -8.73 0.67 -7.38
N GLU A 48 -9.40 -0.32 -6.80
CA GLU A 48 -10.75 -0.73 -7.19
C GLU A 48 -11.75 0.41 -6.96
N ALA A 49 -11.74 1.04 -5.78
CA ALA A 49 -12.63 2.16 -5.48
C ALA A 49 -12.44 3.31 -6.49
N ARG A 50 -11.21 3.60 -6.92
CA ARG A 50 -10.98 4.63 -7.95
C ARG A 50 -11.59 4.24 -9.29
N SER A 51 -11.44 2.97 -9.67
CA SER A 51 -11.95 2.42 -10.93
C SER A 51 -13.48 2.46 -10.99
N PHE A 52 -14.15 2.10 -9.89
CA PHE A 52 -15.61 2.07 -9.80
C PHE A 52 -16.22 3.46 -9.68
N TYR A 53 -15.65 4.32 -8.83
CA TYR A 53 -16.24 5.61 -8.48
C TYR A 53 -15.47 6.76 -9.13
N LYS A 54 -15.27 6.76 -10.45
CA LYS A 54 -14.29 7.65 -11.12
C LYS A 54 -14.40 9.14 -10.79
N ASP A 55 -15.62 9.64 -10.62
CA ASP A 55 -15.90 11.07 -10.42
C ASP A 55 -16.16 11.44 -8.94
N ASP A 56 -16.31 10.45 -8.05
CA ASP A 56 -16.64 10.71 -6.66
C ASP A 56 -15.40 11.16 -5.87
N LYS A 57 -15.66 11.93 -4.81
CA LYS A 57 -14.63 12.25 -3.82
C LYS A 57 -14.40 11.05 -2.91
N ILE A 58 -13.20 10.48 -2.99
CA ILE A 58 -12.79 9.37 -2.12
C ILE A 58 -11.85 9.93 -1.04
N HIS A 59 -12.10 9.52 0.20
CA HIS A 59 -11.34 9.94 1.38
C HIS A 59 -10.64 8.75 2.02
N ILE A 60 -9.40 8.94 2.47
CA ILE A 60 -8.65 7.99 3.30
C ILE A 60 -8.28 8.68 4.60
N THR A 61 -8.45 7.99 5.72
CA THR A 61 -8.00 8.48 7.02
C THR A 61 -6.48 8.33 7.16
N ASN A 62 -5.81 9.42 7.54
CA ASN A 62 -4.36 9.54 7.75
C ASN A 62 -3.49 9.10 6.56
N GLU A 63 -3.05 7.85 6.52
CA GLU A 63 -2.26 7.22 5.47
C GLU A 63 -2.77 5.78 5.32
N ILE A 64 -2.83 5.25 4.09
CA ILE A 64 -3.31 3.87 3.88
C ILE A 64 -2.29 2.85 4.40
N ILE A 65 -1.02 3.16 4.18
CA ILE A 65 0.16 2.47 4.68
C ILE A 65 1.25 3.50 4.91
N HIS A 66 2.20 3.23 5.80
CA HIS A 66 3.34 4.11 6.05
C HIS A 66 4.40 3.98 4.93
N ASN A 67 3.99 4.20 3.68
CA ASN A 67 4.83 4.22 2.49
C ASN A 67 4.49 5.50 1.69
N PRO A 68 5.38 6.52 1.72
CA PRO A 68 5.16 7.77 1.01
C PRO A 68 4.92 7.62 -0.49
N GLY A 69 5.55 6.62 -1.13
CA GLY A 69 5.39 6.36 -2.57
C GLY A 69 3.98 5.87 -2.90
N VAL A 70 3.43 4.97 -2.09
CA VAL A 70 2.04 4.50 -2.25
C VAL A 70 1.05 5.62 -1.96
N ASN A 71 1.25 6.38 -0.88
CA ASN A 71 0.39 7.52 -0.56
C ASN A 71 0.44 8.60 -1.66
N GLY A 72 1.61 8.85 -2.24
CA GLY A 72 1.79 9.76 -3.36
C GLY A 72 0.93 9.39 -4.56
N ARG A 73 0.99 8.13 -5.02
CA ARG A 73 0.17 7.67 -6.15
C ARG A 73 -1.32 7.80 -5.90
N LEU A 74 -1.78 7.47 -4.69
CA LEU A 74 -3.18 7.64 -4.35
C LEU A 74 -3.59 9.12 -4.36
N LYS A 75 -2.73 10.04 -3.90
CA LYS A 75 -2.97 11.48 -4.06
C LYS A 75 -3.07 11.87 -5.53
N ASP A 76 -2.18 11.36 -6.37
CA ASP A 76 -2.21 11.62 -7.83
C ASP A 76 -3.48 11.07 -8.49
N MET A 77 -4.07 10.01 -7.93
CA MET A 77 -5.38 9.46 -8.32
C MET A 77 -6.57 10.23 -7.73
N GLY A 78 -6.34 11.35 -7.03
CA GLY A 78 -7.38 12.22 -6.49
C GLY A 78 -7.95 11.79 -5.13
N TYR A 79 -7.22 10.97 -4.37
CA TYR A 79 -7.61 10.62 -2.99
C TYR A 79 -7.35 11.77 -2.03
N ASN A 80 -8.32 12.03 -1.15
CA ASN A 80 -8.23 13.05 -0.13
C ASN A 80 -7.86 12.43 1.22
N PHE A 81 -6.69 12.79 1.75
CA PHE A 81 -6.26 12.29 3.05
C PHE A 81 -6.77 13.18 4.17
N VAL A 82 -7.49 12.59 5.13
CA VAL A 82 -8.07 13.30 6.28
C VAL A 82 -7.30 12.88 7.54
N PRO A 83 -6.60 13.80 8.23
CA PRO A 83 -5.84 13.45 9.43
C PRO A 83 -6.78 12.99 10.54
N VAL A 84 -6.38 11.95 11.28
CA VAL A 84 -7.11 11.51 12.47
C VAL A 84 -6.57 12.27 13.68
N ASN A 85 -7.33 13.27 14.15
CA ASN A 85 -7.00 13.98 15.38
C ASN A 85 -7.35 13.10 16.61
N GLY A 86 -6.42 12.24 17.02
CA GLY A 86 -6.20 11.74 18.40
C GLY A 86 -7.34 11.17 19.27
N ARG A 87 -8.61 11.14 18.85
CA ARG A 87 -9.75 10.72 19.69
C ARG A 87 -10.84 9.92 18.96
N LEU A 88 -10.53 9.25 17.86
CA LEU A 88 -11.47 8.33 17.22
C LEU A 88 -10.91 6.91 17.27
N LYS A 89 -11.05 6.28 18.45
CA LYS A 89 -10.96 4.82 18.58
C LYS A 89 -12.29 4.13 18.23
N ASP A 90 -13.34 4.90 17.96
CA ASP A 90 -14.63 4.40 17.52
C ASP A 90 -14.91 4.96 16.13
N MET A 91 -14.65 4.18 15.07
CA MET A 91 -15.29 4.41 13.77
C MET A 91 -16.75 3.96 13.85
N GLY A 92 -17.53 4.62 14.70
CA GLY A 92 -18.98 4.68 14.57
C GLY A 92 -19.29 5.68 13.46
N TYR A 93 -19.24 5.21 12.22
CA TYR A 93 -19.86 5.96 11.12
C TYR A 93 -21.35 6.10 11.46
N ASN A 94 -21.80 7.30 11.83
CA ASN A 94 -23.20 7.66 11.72
C ASN A 94 -23.50 7.72 10.22
N PHE A 95 -23.93 6.59 9.66
CA PHE A 95 -24.71 6.57 8.44
C PHE A 95 -25.92 7.46 8.69
N VAL A 96 -25.89 8.69 8.17
CA VAL A 96 -27.10 9.49 8.02
C VAL A 96 -27.75 8.97 6.73
N PRO A 97 -28.88 8.25 6.80
CA PRO A 97 -29.57 7.86 5.58
C PRO A 97 -30.03 9.14 4.89
N VAL A 98 -29.62 9.31 3.63
CA VAL A 98 -30.19 10.32 2.75
C VAL A 98 -31.63 9.91 2.45
N ASN A 99 -32.56 10.43 3.24
CA ASN A 99 -33.97 10.50 2.83
C ASN A 99 -34.12 11.73 1.93
N GLY A 100 -34.23 11.48 0.63
CA GLY A 100 -34.88 12.34 -0.35
C GLY A 100 -36.05 11.58 -0.92
#